data_AF-A0A926CA12-F1
#
_entry.id   AF-A0A926CA12-F1
#
_cell.length_a   1.000
_cell.length_b   1.000
_cell.length_c   1.000
_cell.angle_alpha   90.00
_cell.angle_beta   90.00
_cell.angle_gamma   90.00
#
_symmetry.space_group_name_H-M   'P 1'
#
loop_
_entity.id
_entity.type
_entity.pdbx_description
1 polymer ?
#
loop_
_entity_poly.entity_id
_entity_poly.type
_entity_poly.pdbx_seq_one_letter_code
_entity_poly.pdbx_strand_id
1 'polypeptide(L)'
;MNNTIPYDRLLRELAALTHDRRVQRMIELGRQSRTAPAAVALRARLEQGGPYERLLALHMCYGSGDGSHALRAITDPSRGIRSVAIQLVAIVCDDAQARAALALLHPRHQRKLLTLLAKRRRTDPIDAWLLAADAATLPQFLPYGSPSVVAQLLHSAFASAGADDWRRLAARHLEIAAATLAEQAAAATTFDQRLLWLANAVLPELALRAPDQALALVRTLRAHISLYQLELQALALRRPEALVDLIVETGDHVKIDFSALADRLDEARLRALIERGLLNRPEVWLPQLDVERRRAAYALAGLGWRDTDGALPLAVVQALPHELRLAEARRHLALPALLTRPPWRLPYAACLPWDEAQAALEPFIRNPDPELRTLALPALIGAARYQPARLADALALVTARRNE
;
A
#
# COMPACT_ATOMS: atom_id res chain seq x y z
N MET A 1 -42.28 -28.80 -37.91
CA MET A 1 -41.71 -29.95 -37.18
C MET A 1 -41.17 -29.46 -35.85
N ASN A 2 -41.87 -29.78 -34.75
CA ASN A 2 -41.48 -29.41 -33.38
C ASN A 2 -40.26 -30.24 -32.96
N ASN A 3 -39.06 -29.64 -33.07
CA ASN A 3 -37.82 -30.27 -32.66
C ASN A 3 -37.64 -30.14 -31.14
N THR A 4 -38.46 -30.85 -30.38
CA THR A 4 -38.36 -30.91 -28.91
C THR A 4 -37.23 -31.89 -28.56
N ILE A 5 -36.13 -31.41 -27.98
CA ILE A 5 -35.10 -32.30 -27.42
C ILE A 5 -35.70 -32.93 -26.14
N PRO A 6 -35.85 -34.27 -26.06
CA PRO A 6 -36.34 -34.91 -24.84
C PRO A 6 -35.39 -34.64 -23.67
N TYR A 7 -35.94 -34.41 -22.48
CA TYR A 7 -35.18 -34.08 -21.27
C TYR A 7 -34.00 -35.04 -21.01
N ASP A 8 -34.22 -36.36 -21.10
CA ASP A 8 -33.18 -37.36 -20.87
C ASP A 8 -32.15 -37.43 -22.00
N ARG A 9 -32.51 -36.97 -23.20
CA ARG A 9 -31.56 -36.83 -24.31
C ARG A 9 -30.65 -35.64 -24.09
N LEU A 10 -31.17 -34.52 -23.60
CA LEU A 10 -30.38 -33.35 -23.26
C LEU A 10 -29.35 -33.68 -22.17
N LEU A 11 -29.75 -34.32 -21.07
CA LEU A 11 -28.83 -34.63 -19.98
C LEU A 11 -27.69 -35.55 -20.44
N ARG A 12 -27.98 -36.53 -21.29
CA ARG A 12 -26.96 -37.40 -21.93
C ARG A 12 -26.04 -36.63 -22.87
N GLU A 13 -26.58 -35.75 -23.70
CA GLU A 13 -25.80 -34.86 -24.57
C GLU A 13 -24.83 -34.01 -23.74
N LEU A 14 -25.32 -33.38 -22.68
CA LEU A 14 -24.51 -32.53 -21.81
C LEU A 14 -23.45 -33.34 -21.05
N ALA A 15 -23.74 -34.57 -20.63
CA ALA A 15 -22.78 -35.42 -19.93
C ALA A 15 -21.52 -35.72 -20.76
N ALA A 16 -21.65 -35.75 -22.10
CA ALA A 16 -20.53 -35.95 -23.01
C ALA A 16 -19.71 -34.68 -23.30
N LEU A 17 -20.16 -33.50 -22.85
CA LEU A 17 -19.53 -32.22 -23.13
C LEU A 17 -18.64 -31.73 -21.98
N THR A 18 -17.61 -30.96 -22.32
CA THR A 18 -16.82 -30.20 -21.34
C THR A 18 -17.66 -29.12 -20.66
N HIS A 19 -17.19 -28.61 -19.52
CA HIS A 19 -17.92 -27.56 -18.78
C HIS A 19 -18.28 -26.35 -19.68
N ASP A 20 -17.31 -25.79 -20.39
CA ASP A 20 -17.53 -24.61 -21.24
C ASP A 20 -18.53 -24.90 -22.37
N ARG A 21 -18.44 -26.08 -22.99
CA ARG A 21 -19.35 -26.49 -24.06
C ARG A 21 -20.77 -26.71 -23.52
N ARG A 22 -20.92 -27.28 -22.32
CA ARG A 22 -22.23 -27.37 -21.65
C ARG A 22 -22.83 -25.99 -21.40
N VAL A 23 -22.05 -25.05 -20.86
CA VAL A 23 -22.54 -23.68 -20.60
C VAL A 23 -22.99 -23.03 -21.90
N GLN A 24 -22.17 -23.05 -22.96
CA GLN A 24 -22.54 -22.51 -24.27
C GLN A 24 -23.80 -23.14 -24.85
N ARG A 25 -23.95 -24.47 -24.68
CA ARG A 25 -25.17 -25.17 -25.10
C ARG A 25 -26.41 -24.69 -24.36
N MET A 26 -26.32 -24.50 -23.04
CA MET A 26 -27.44 -23.97 -22.26
C MET A 26 -27.76 -22.52 -22.62
N ILE A 27 -26.76 -21.68 -22.90
CA ILE A 27 -26.96 -20.31 -23.39
C ILE A 27 -27.76 -20.34 -24.70
N GLU A 28 -27.40 -21.22 -25.63
CA GLU A 28 -28.09 -21.32 -26.92
C GLU A 28 -29.55 -21.79 -26.75
N LEU A 29 -29.80 -22.78 -25.90
CA LEU A 29 -31.17 -23.19 -25.54
C LEU A 29 -31.94 -22.03 -24.88
N GLY A 30 -31.26 -21.21 -24.09
CA GLY A 30 -31.83 -19.98 -23.53
C GLY A 30 -32.24 -18.96 -24.58
N ARG A 31 -31.45 -18.75 -25.64
CA ARG A 31 -31.84 -17.87 -26.76
C ARG A 31 -33.09 -18.41 -27.46
N GLN A 32 -33.13 -19.71 -27.70
CA GLN A 32 -34.26 -20.40 -28.33
C GLN A 32 -35.54 -20.29 -27.51
N SER A 33 -35.45 -20.23 -26.17
CA SER A 33 -36.64 -20.08 -25.31
C SER A 33 -37.38 -18.75 -25.48
N ARG A 34 -36.84 -17.79 -26.22
CA ARG A 34 -37.56 -16.54 -26.55
C ARG A 34 -38.67 -16.73 -27.57
N THR A 35 -38.55 -17.75 -28.43
CA THR A 35 -39.47 -17.98 -29.56
C THR A 35 -40.05 -19.38 -29.56
N ALA A 36 -39.38 -20.36 -28.92
CA ALA A 36 -39.80 -21.75 -28.91
C ALA A 36 -40.39 -22.18 -27.54
N PRO A 37 -41.71 -22.49 -27.46
CA PRO A 37 -42.35 -22.96 -26.23
C PRO A 37 -41.71 -24.23 -25.65
N ALA A 38 -41.17 -25.10 -26.51
CA ALA A 38 -40.49 -26.32 -26.11
C ALA A 38 -39.26 -26.05 -25.22
N ALA A 39 -38.48 -25.01 -25.53
CA ALA A 39 -37.30 -24.63 -24.73
C ALA A 39 -37.71 -23.99 -23.39
N VAL A 40 -38.85 -23.29 -23.34
CA VAL A 40 -39.44 -22.79 -22.08
C VAL A 40 -39.88 -23.94 -21.18
N ALA A 41 -40.58 -24.94 -21.73
CA ALA A 41 -41.01 -26.13 -20.99
C ALA A 41 -39.81 -26.95 -20.48
N LEU A 42 -38.77 -27.08 -21.28
CA LEU A 42 -37.52 -27.73 -20.90
C LEU A 42 -36.85 -27.02 -19.72
N ARG A 43 -36.75 -25.68 -19.76
CA ARG A 43 -36.23 -24.88 -18.66
C ARG A 43 -37.03 -25.12 -17.39
N ALA A 44 -38.36 -24.98 -17.45
CA ALA A 44 -39.24 -25.20 -16.29
C ALA A 44 -39.05 -26.58 -15.65
N ARG A 45 -38.83 -27.62 -16.47
CA ARG A 45 -38.51 -28.97 -15.98
C ARG A 45 -37.15 -29.03 -15.28
N LEU A 46 -36.12 -28.37 -15.81
CA LEU A 46 -34.80 -28.29 -15.17
C LEU A 46 -34.86 -27.55 -13.82
N GLU A 47 -35.72 -26.52 -13.69
CA GLU A 47 -35.92 -25.78 -12.42
C GLU A 47 -36.43 -26.67 -11.28
N GLN A 48 -37.17 -27.73 -11.61
CA GLN A 48 -37.73 -28.68 -10.64
C GLN A 48 -36.77 -29.83 -10.30
N GLY A 49 -35.61 -29.89 -10.96
CA GLY A 49 -34.63 -30.95 -10.80
C GLY A 49 -33.70 -30.78 -9.60
N GLY A 50 -32.66 -31.62 -9.58
CA GLY A 50 -31.57 -31.53 -8.60
C GLY A 50 -30.70 -30.28 -8.77
N PRO A 51 -29.71 -30.09 -7.88
CA PRO A 51 -28.84 -28.91 -7.93
C PRO A 51 -28.08 -28.73 -9.26
N TYR A 52 -27.77 -29.83 -9.95
CA TYR A 52 -27.11 -29.77 -11.25
C TYR A 52 -28.04 -29.22 -12.33
N GLU A 53 -29.26 -29.72 -12.38
CA GLU A 53 -30.27 -29.33 -13.36
C GLU A 53 -30.74 -27.89 -13.15
N ARG A 54 -30.92 -27.47 -11.89
CA ARG A 54 -31.22 -26.07 -11.59
C ARG A 54 -30.09 -25.13 -11.98
N LEU A 55 -28.83 -25.55 -11.84
CA LEU A 55 -27.69 -24.78 -12.34
C LEU A 55 -27.68 -24.70 -13.88
N LEU A 56 -28.07 -25.78 -14.58
CA LEU A 56 -28.24 -25.75 -16.04
C LEU A 56 -29.36 -24.78 -16.46
N ALA A 57 -30.52 -24.81 -15.77
CA ALA A 57 -31.60 -23.86 -16.00
C ALA A 57 -31.12 -22.41 -15.83
N LEU A 58 -30.33 -22.16 -14.79
CA LEU A 58 -29.76 -20.85 -14.53
C LEU A 58 -28.78 -20.41 -15.64
N HIS A 59 -27.98 -21.31 -16.21
CA HIS A 59 -27.14 -20.97 -17.37
C HIS A 59 -27.95 -20.59 -18.61
N MET A 60 -29.20 -21.05 -18.76
CA MET A 60 -30.07 -20.61 -19.86
C MET A 60 -30.40 -19.12 -19.76
N CYS A 61 -30.39 -18.51 -18.57
CA CYS A 61 -30.69 -17.09 -18.38
C CYS A 61 -29.75 -16.16 -19.15
N TYR A 62 -28.49 -16.54 -19.34
CA TYR A 62 -27.53 -15.76 -20.15
C TYR A 62 -28.02 -15.57 -21.59
N GLY A 63 -28.71 -16.55 -22.16
CA GLY A 63 -29.26 -16.47 -23.51
C GLY A 63 -30.68 -15.90 -23.54
N SER A 64 -31.52 -16.28 -22.59
CA SER A 64 -32.92 -15.88 -22.57
C SER A 64 -33.11 -14.43 -22.13
N GLY A 65 -32.25 -13.91 -21.25
CA GLY A 65 -32.45 -12.62 -20.58
C GLY A 65 -33.50 -12.68 -19.46
N ASP A 66 -33.76 -13.86 -18.90
CA ASP A 66 -34.80 -14.05 -17.89
C ASP A 66 -34.31 -13.61 -16.50
N GLY A 67 -34.44 -12.32 -16.22
CA GLY A 67 -34.13 -11.71 -14.94
C GLY A 67 -34.97 -12.24 -13.78
N SER A 68 -36.22 -12.64 -14.02
CA SER A 68 -37.10 -13.18 -12.98
C SER A 68 -36.60 -14.52 -12.46
N HIS A 69 -36.11 -15.40 -13.35
CA HIS A 69 -35.48 -16.66 -12.95
C HIS A 69 -34.19 -16.40 -12.16
N ALA A 70 -33.31 -15.52 -12.65
CA ALA A 70 -32.06 -15.18 -11.97
C ALA A 70 -32.32 -14.62 -10.55
N LEU A 71 -33.34 -13.76 -10.41
CA LEU A 71 -33.77 -13.21 -9.12
C LEU A 71 -34.25 -14.30 -8.17
N ARG A 72 -35.09 -15.26 -8.61
CA ARG A 72 -35.52 -16.39 -7.75
C ARG A 72 -34.34 -17.25 -7.30
N ALA A 73 -33.35 -17.47 -8.18
CA ALA A 73 -32.21 -18.33 -7.89
C ALA A 73 -31.23 -17.78 -6.83
N ILE A 74 -31.34 -16.50 -6.43
CA ILE A 74 -30.46 -15.94 -5.38
C ILE A 74 -30.75 -16.53 -3.99
N THR A 75 -31.93 -17.12 -3.79
CA THR A 75 -32.34 -17.79 -2.54
C THR A 75 -32.25 -19.31 -2.63
N ASP A 76 -31.69 -19.87 -3.71
CA ASP A 76 -31.56 -21.33 -3.86
C ASP A 76 -30.77 -21.95 -2.69
N PRO A 77 -31.13 -23.15 -2.19
CA PRO A 77 -30.38 -23.84 -1.13
C PRO A 77 -28.89 -24.06 -1.46
N SER A 78 -28.54 -24.25 -2.74
CA SER A 78 -27.18 -24.45 -3.21
C SER A 78 -26.38 -23.16 -3.25
N ARG A 79 -25.26 -23.12 -2.51
CA ARG A 79 -24.31 -21.99 -2.53
C ARG A 79 -23.75 -21.70 -3.92
N GLY A 80 -23.51 -22.76 -4.72
CA GLY A 80 -23.00 -22.63 -6.08
C GLY A 80 -23.98 -21.89 -6.99
N ILE A 81 -25.25 -22.27 -6.93
CA ILE A 81 -26.33 -21.64 -7.70
C ILE A 81 -26.49 -20.18 -7.28
N ARG A 82 -26.56 -19.88 -5.98
CA ARG A 82 -26.63 -18.48 -5.49
C ARG A 82 -25.48 -17.62 -6.01
N SER A 83 -24.26 -18.16 -6.05
CA SER A 83 -23.08 -17.43 -6.51
C SER A 83 -23.18 -17.02 -7.99
N VAL A 84 -23.69 -17.92 -8.84
CA VAL A 84 -23.94 -17.68 -10.27
C VAL A 84 -25.14 -16.75 -10.46
N ALA A 85 -26.21 -16.93 -9.68
CA ALA A 85 -27.40 -16.11 -9.75
C ALA A 85 -27.08 -14.63 -9.47
N ILE A 86 -26.26 -14.34 -8.45
CA ILE A 86 -25.78 -12.97 -8.16
C ILE A 86 -25.04 -12.36 -9.35
N GLN A 87 -24.27 -13.14 -10.10
CA GLN A 87 -23.60 -12.64 -11.31
C GLN A 87 -24.61 -12.33 -12.41
N LEU A 88 -25.59 -13.21 -12.61
CA LEU A 88 -26.64 -13.02 -13.59
C LEU A 88 -27.52 -11.82 -13.29
N VAL A 89 -27.83 -11.52 -12.03
CA VAL A 89 -28.62 -10.32 -11.67
C VAL A 89 -28.00 -9.06 -12.28
N ALA A 90 -26.68 -8.91 -12.21
CA ALA A 90 -26.02 -7.74 -12.79
C ALA A 90 -26.08 -7.69 -14.33
N ILE A 91 -26.38 -8.81 -15.00
CA ILE A 91 -26.33 -8.99 -16.46
C ILE A 91 -27.73 -8.93 -17.08
N VAL A 92 -28.70 -9.65 -16.51
CA VAL A 92 -29.99 -9.93 -17.15
C VAL A 92 -31.19 -9.34 -16.43
N CYS A 93 -31.04 -8.90 -15.17
CA CYS A 93 -32.13 -8.25 -14.45
C CYS A 93 -32.24 -6.76 -14.83
N ASP A 94 -33.48 -6.25 -14.88
CA ASP A 94 -33.74 -4.81 -14.92
C ASP A 94 -33.40 -4.13 -13.58
N ASP A 95 -33.59 -2.80 -13.48
CA ASP A 95 -33.23 -2.04 -12.28
C ASP A 95 -34.14 -2.34 -11.09
N ALA A 96 -35.42 -2.62 -11.31
CA ALA A 96 -36.35 -2.97 -10.25
C ALA A 96 -35.99 -4.34 -9.64
N GLN A 97 -35.68 -5.31 -10.48
CA GLN A 97 -35.22 -6.65 -10.10
C GLN A 97 -33.85 -6.60 -9.40
N ALA A 98 -32.92 -5.77 -9.86
CA ALA A 98 -31.62 -5.59 -9.21
C ALA A 98 -31.78 -5.03 -7.78
N ARG A 99 -32.68 -4.06 -7.57
CA ARG A 99 -33.00 -3.53 -6.24
C ARG A 99 -33.68 -4.58 -5.35
N ALA A 100 -34.62 -5.35 -5.90
CA ALA A 100 -35.24 -6.46 -5.18
C ALA A 100 -34.19 -7.50 -4.75
N ALA A 101 -33.22 -7.82 -5.61
CA ALA A 101 -32.12 -8.70 -5.26
C ALA A 101 -31.27 -8.12 -4.12
N LEU A 102 -30.94 -6.83 -4.14
CA LEU A 102 -30.18 -6.19 -3.06
C LEU A 102 -30.91 -6.27 -1.71
N ALA A 103 -32.24 -6.12 -1.69
CA ALA A 103 -33.03 -6.23 -0.47
C ALA A 103 -33.05 -7.65 0.14
N LEU A 104 -32.92 -8.68 -0.69
CA LEU A 104 -32.97 -10.09 -0.26
C LEU A 104 -31.60 -10.66 0.17
N LEU A 105 -30.51 -10.03 -0.26
CA LEU A 105 -29.16 -10.54 -0.04
C LEU A 105 -28.59 -10.10 1.31
N HIS A 106 -27.82 -10.99 1.97
CA HIS A 106 -26.99 -10.61 3.11
C HIS A 106 -25.83 -9.68 2.72
N PRO A 107 -25.24 -8.91 3.67
CA PRO A 107 -24.26 -7.86 3.38
C PRO A 107 -23.07 -8.28 2.51
N ARG A 108 -22.53 -9.47 2.72
CA ARG A 108 -21.42 -9.99 1.89
C ARG A 108 -21.79 -10.12 0.42
N HIS A 109 -23.01 -10.58 0.13
CA HIS A 109 -23.50 -10.74 -1.23
C HIS A 109 -24.01 -9.42 -1.83
N GLN A 110 -24.55 -8.52 -1.02
CA GLN A 110 -24.85 -7.14 -1.43
C GLN A 110 -23.59 -6.46 -1.99
N ARG A 111 -22.45 -6.49 -1.26
CA ARG A 111 -21.18 -5.92 -1.77
C ARG A 111 -20.74 -6.52 -3.10
N LYS A 112 -20.90 -7.84 -3.26
CA LYS A 112 -20.58 -8.54 -4.52
C LYS A 112 -21.47 -8.01 -5.65
N LEU A 113 -22.78 -7.93 -5.44
CA LEU A 113 -23.72 -7.44 -6.45
C LEU A 113 -23.47 -5.97 -6.78
N LEU A 114 -23.30 -5.11 -5.79
CA LEU A 114 -22.96 -3.69 -5.98
C LEU A 114 -21.67 -3.52 -6.78
N THR A 115 -20.63 -4.32 -6.51
CA THR A 115 -19.38 -4.33 -7.30
C THR A 115 -19.64 -4.68 -8.76
N LEU A 116 -20.49 -5.67 -9.02
CA LEU A 116 -20.82 -6.10 -10.38
C LEU A 116 -21.65 -5.05 -11.13
N LEU A 117 -22.61 -4.42 -10.46
CA LEU A 117 -23.42 -3.33 -11.03
C LEU A 117 -22.54 -2.10 -11.34
N ALA A 118 -21.67 -1.71 -10.41
CA ALA A 118 -20.73 -0.60 -10.60
C ALA A 118 -19.75 -0.86 -11.75
N LYS A 119 -19.19 -2.08 -11.87
CA LYS A 119 -18.35 -2.47 -13.02
C LYS A 119 -19.08 -2.36 -14.36
N ARG A 120 -20.40 -2.53 -14.35
CA ARG A 120 -21.28 -2.38 -15.51
C ARG A 120 -21.85 -0.97 -15.68
N ARG A 121 -21.41 -0.01 -14.86
CA ARG A 121 -21.87 1.39 -14.85
C ARG A 121 -23.38 1.52 -14.65
N ARG A 122 -24.01 0.58 -13.95
CA ARG A 122 -25.42 0.64 -13.56
C ARG A 122 -25.54 1.33 -12.20
N THR A 123 -25.48 2.65 -12.19
CA THR A 123 -25.54 3.48 -10.97
C THR A 123 -26.96 3.68 -10.45
N ASP A 124 -27.94 3.84 -11.34
CA ASP A 124 -29.34 4.13 -10.97
C ASP A 124 -29.96 3.11 -10.00
N PRO A 125 -29.84 1.78 -10.19
CA PRO A 125 -30.36 0.82 -9.23
C PRO A 125 -29.58 0.82 -7.90
N ILE A 126 -28.30 1.22 -7.91
CA ILE A 126 -27.50 1.35 -6.69
C ILE A 126 -27.99 2.56 -5.89
N ASP A 127 -28.09 3.71 -6.54
CA ASP A 127 -28.49 4.98 -5.95
C ASP A 127 -29.89 4.90 -5.35
N ALA A 128 -30.86 4.38 -6.11
CA ALA A 128 -32.22 4.20 -5.64
C ALA A 128 -32.32 3.20 -4.48
N TRP A 129 -31.43 2.22 -4.39
CA TRP A 129 -31.36 1.33 -3.23
C TRP A 129 -30.73 1.99 -2.01
N LEU A 130 -29.65 2.77 -2.20
CA LEU A 130 -28.98 3.51 -1.13
C LEU A 130 -29.92 4.55 -0.49
N LEU A 131 -30.71 5.27 -1.29
CA LEU A 131 -31.69 6.24 -0.82
C LEU A 131 -32.82 5.61 0.02
N ALA A 132 -33.08 4.30 -0.16
CA ALA A 132 -34.10 3.56 0.57
C ALA A 132 -33.55 2.68 1.70
N ALA A 133 -32.22 2.60 1.84
CA ALA A 133 -31.57 1.74 2.82
C ALA A 133 -31.58 2.38 4.23
N ASP A 134 -31.48 1.53 5.25
CA ASP A 134 -31.43 1.97 6.64
C ASP A 134 -30.07 2.59 6.98
N ALA A 135 -30.10 3.70 7.73
CA ALA A 135 -28.95 4.52 8.10
C ALA A 135 -27.84 3.70 8.77
N ALA A 136 -28.18 2.69 9.57
CA ALA A 136 -27.22 1.82 10.24
C ALA A 136 -26.36 1.00 9.25
N THR A 137 -26.88 0.71 8.06
CA THR A 137 -26.20 -0.11 7.04
C THR A 137 -25.60 0.70 5.90
N LEU A 138 -25.93 1.99 5.79
CA LEU A 138 -25.42 2.86 4.73
C LEU A 138 -23.89 2.96 4.67
N PRO A 139 -23.13 3.13 5.78
CA PRO A 139 -21.69 3.38 5.71
C PRO A 139 -20.89 2.38 4.88
N GLN A 140 -21.22 1.10 5.01
CA GLN A 140 -20.53 0.02 4.31
C GLN A 140 -20.83 -0.05 2.81
N PHE A 141 -21.89 0.61 2.34
CA PHE A 141 -22.35 0.55 0.94
C PHE A 141 -22.38 1.89 0.22
N LEU A 142 -22.35 3.00 0.95
CA LEU A 142 -22.36 4.33 0.37
C LEU A 142 -21.26 4.53 -0.70
N PRO A 143 -20.03 3.98 -0.56
CA PRO A 143 -19.00 4.11 -1.59
C PRO A 143 -19.33 3.47 -2.95
N TYR A 144 -20.48 2.81 -3.13
CA TYR A 144 -20.92 2.28 -4.42
C TYR A 144 -21.86 3.25 -5.17
N GLY A 145 -22.38 4.28 -4.51
CA GLY A 145 -23.29 5.24 -5.10
C GLY A 145 -22.60 6.21 -6.06
N SER A 146 -23.40 6.97 -6.80
CA SER A 146 -22.91 8.11 -7.57
C SER A 146 -22.42 9.25 -6.65
N PRO A 147 -21.55 10.14 -7.15
CA PRO A 147 -21.08 11.29 -6.37
C PRO A 147 -22.21 12.15 -5.76
N SER A 148 -23.33 12.33 -6.46
CA SER A 148 -24.47 13.12 -5.98
C SER A 148 -25.18 12.47 -4.79
N VAL A 149 -25.48 11.17 -4.89
CA VAL A 149 -26.13 10.43 -3.79
C VAL A 149 -25.20 10.27 -2.61
N VAL A 150 -23.90 10.05 -2.85
CA VAL A 150 -22.89 10.02 -1.79
C VAL A 150 -22.87 11.35 -1.04
N ALA A 151 -22.76 12.48 -1.75
CA ALA A 151 -22.75 13.80 -1.11
C ALA A 151 -24.04 14.07 -0.30
N GLN A 152 -25.20 13.65 -0.83
CA GLN A 152 -26.50 13.82 -0.15
C GLN A 152 -26.60 13.02 1.15
N LEU A 153 -26.14 11.77 1.15
CA LEU A 153 -26.32 10.84 2.27
C LEU A 153 -25.14 10.83 3.24
N LEU A 154 -23.99 11.42 2.89
CA LEU A 154 -22.77 11.30 3.66
C LEU A 154 -22.94 11.80 5.09
N HIS A 155 -23.51 13.01 5.28
CA HIS A 155 -23.61 13.62 6.59
C HIS A 155 -24.44 12.78 7.58
N SER A 156 -25.60 12.28 7.14
CA SER A 156 -26.48 11.46 7.98
C SER A 156 -25.95 10.04 8.19
N ALA A 157 -25.36 9.43 7.16
CA ALA A 157 -24.87 8.06 7.24
C ALA A 157 -23.55 7.95 8.01
N PHE A 158 -22.63 8.90 7.87
CA PHE A 158 -21.28 8.79 8.41
C PHE A 158 -21.11 9.38 9.80
N ALA A 159 -22.20 9.85 10.42
CA ALA A 159 -22.22 10.27 11.83
C ALA A 159 -21.66 9.18 12.76
N SER A 160 -21.98 7.91 12.53
CA SER A 160 -21.50 6.75 13.31
C SER A 160 -20.49 5.86 12.57
N ALA A 161 -20.11 6.20 11.33
CA ALA A 161 -19.23 5.38 10.50
C ALA A 161 -17.82 5.21 11.11
N GLY A 162 -17.20 4.07 10.81
CA GLY A 162 -15.83 3.75 11.24
C GLY A 162 -14.76 4.16 10.22
N ALA A 163 -13.48 4.10 10.63
CA ALA A 163 -12.33 4.35 9.75
C ALA A 163 -12.32 3.45 8.51
N ASP A 164 -12.79 2.21 8.63
CA ASP A 164 -12.88 1.30 7.49
C ASP A 164 -13.91 1.76 6.45
N ASP A 165 -15.01 2.39 6.89
CA ASP A 165 -16.00 2.98 5.98
C ASP A 165 -15.41 4.21 5.28
N TRP A 166 -14.70 5.07 6.02
CA TRP A 166 -14.01 6.23 5.46
C TRP A 166 -12.88 5.86 4.50
N ARG A 167 -12.11 4.80 4.77
CA ARG A 167 -11.14 4.26 3.81
C ARG A 167 -11.79 3.81 2.51
N ARG A 168 -12.92 3.07 2.62
CA ARG A 168 -13.68 2.63 1.44
C ARG A 168 -14.25 3.81 0.65
N LEU A 169 -14.74 4.84 1.36
CA LEU A 169 -15.23 6.07 0.76
C LEU A 169 -14.10 6.78 0.00
N ALA A 170 -12.97 7.05 0.66
CA ALA A 170 -11.83 7.74 0.07
C ALA A 170 -11.26 7.00 -1.16
N ALA A 171 -11.26 5.67 -1.15
CA ALA A 171 -10.82 4.87 -2.30
C ALA A 171 -11.63 5.14 -3.58
N ARG A 172 -12.88 5.62 -3.49
CA ARG A 172 -13.78 5.83 -4.64
C ARG A 172 -14.25 7.25 -4.84
N HIS A 173 -14.47 7.98 -3.75
CA HIS A 173 -14.99 9.35 -3.72
C HIS A 173 -14.02 10.24 -2.92
N LEU A 174 -12.76 10.27 -3.38
CA LEU A 174 -11.67 10.94 -2.66
C LEU A 174 -11.98 12.42 -2.39
N GLU A 175 -12.47 13.14 -3.40
CA GLU A 175 -12.79 14.56 -3.30
C GLU A 175 -13.90 14.83 -2.27
N ILE A 176 -14.95 13.99 -2.25
CA ILE A 176 -16.05 14.13 -1.29
C ILE A 176 -15.54 13.87 0.13
N ALA A 177 -14.78 12.79 0.33
CA ALA A 177 -14.21 12.46 1.64
C ALA A 177 -13.29 13.58 2.15
N ALA A 178 -12.44 14.13 1.28
CA ALA A 178 -11.54 15.23 1.63
C ALA A 178 -12.29 16.52 1.97
N ALA A 179 -13.28 16.90 1.15
CA ALA A 179 -14.09 18.10 1.37
C ALA A 179 -14.84 18.04 2.70
N THR A 180 -15.51 16.91 2.99
CA THR A 180 -16.24 16.74 4.25
C THR A 180 -15.32 16.76 5.48
N LEU A 181 -14.14 16.14 5.39
CA LEU A 181 -13.18 16.21 6.49
C LEU A 181 -12.61 17.62 6.68
N ALA A 182 -12.39 18.37 5.59
CA ALA A 182 -11.93 19.75 5.66
C ALA A 182 -12.99 20.67 6.28
N GLU A 183 -14.27 20.49 5.93
CA GLU A 183 -15.39 21.20 6.56
C GLU A 183 -15.50 20.90 8.05
N GLN A 184 -15.41 19.63 8.44
CA GLN A 184 -15.41 19.23 9.85
C GLN A 184 -14.21 19.82 10.61
N ALA A 185 -13.02 19.80 10.00
CA ALA A 185 -11.83 20.39 10.60
C ALA A 185 -11.93 21.91 10.76
N ALA A 186 -12.54 22.62 9.81
CA ALA A 186 -12.76 24.06 9.89
C ALA A 186 -13.85 24.45 10.90
N ALA A 187 -14.86 23.59 11.10
CA ALA A 187 -15.92 23.81 12.07
C ALA A 187 -15.54 23.40 13.50
N ALA A 188 -14.51 22.57 13.66
CA ALA A 188 -14.00 22.20 14.97
C ALA A 188 -13.44 23.42 15.70
N THR A 189 -13.71 23.52 17.01
CA THR A 189 -13.18 24.59 17.87
C THR A 189 -12.17 24.07 18.88
N THR A 190 -12.13 22.76 19.09
CA THR A 190 -11.27 22.05 20.03
C THR A 190 -10.78 20.74 19.43
N PHE A 191 -9.87 20.07 20.13
CA PHE A 191 -9.39 18.75 19.75
C PHE A 191 -10.54 17.73 19.70
N ASP A 192 -10.72 17.11 18.53
CA ASP A 192 -11.68 16.02 18.32
C ASP A 192 -10.96 14.72 17.94
N GLN A 193 -11.01 13.74 18.85
CA GLN A 193 -10.37 12.44 18.66
C GLN A 193 -11.01 11.62 17.53
N ARG A 194 -12.32 11.78 17.29
CA ARG A 194 -12.99 11.13 16.17
C ARG A 194 -12.48 11.73 14.85
N LEU A 195 -12.43 13.06 14.74
CA LEU A 195 -11.90 13.72 13.55
C LEU A 195 -10.46 13.28 13.25
N LEU A 196 -9.59 13.23 14.26
CA LEU A 196 -8.22 12.70 14.11
C LEU A 196 -8.21 11.29 13.50
N TRP A 197 -9.01 10.38 14.07
CA TRP A 197 -9.07 8.99 13.62
C TRP A 197 -9.58 8.87 12.18
N LEU A 198 -10.59 9.67 11.82
CA LEU A 198 -11.13 9.71 10.45
C LEU A 198 -10.14 10.32 9.46
N ALA A 199 -9.45 11.39 9.84
CA ALA A 199 -8.40 12.01 9.03
C ALA A 199 -7.29 11.00 8.73
N ASN A 200 -6.78 10.28 9.74
CA ASN A 200 -5.75 9.25 9.54
C ASN A 200 -6.23 8.05 8.71
N ALA A 201 -7.54 7.80 8.63
CA ALA A 201 -8.08 6.80 7.73
C ALA A 201 -8.02 7.23 6.25
N VAL A 202 -8.14 8.52 5.96
CA VAL A 202 -8.23 9.07 4.59
C VAL A 202 -6.88 9.61 4.10
N LEU A 203 -6.07 10.19 4.98
CA LEU A 203 -4.82 10.89 4.66
C LEU A 203 -3.85 10.06 3.81
N PRO A 204 -3.60 8.76 4.07
CA PRO A 204 -2.69 7.99 3.23
C PRO A 204 -3.14 7.89 1.77
N GLU A 205 -4.43 7.63 1.52
CA GLU A 205 -4.99 7.55 0.17
C GLU A 205 -5.01 8.93 -0.50
N LEU A 206 -5.38 9.97 0.25
CA LEU A 206 -5.39 11.35 -0.22
C LEU A 206 -3.98 11.82 -0.60
N ALA A 207 -2.98 11.53 0.22
CA ALA A 207 -1.59 11.86 -0.07
C ALA A 207 -1.09 11.18 -1.35
N LEU A 208 -1.49 9.93 -1.60
CA LEU A 208 -1.06 9.19 -2.79
C LEU A 208 -1.67 9.71 -4.09
N ARG A 209 -2.94 10.16 -4.06
CA ARG A 209 -3.72 10.50 -5.27
C ARG A 209 -3.94 12.00 -5.48
N ALA A 210 -4.05 12.77 -4.41
CA ALA A 210 -4.25 14.22 -4.42
C ALA A 210 -3.41 14.87 -3.30
N PRO A 211 -2.06 14.82 -3.41
CA PRO A 211 -1.16 15.27 -2.35
C PRO A 211 -1.35 16.74 -1.93
N ASP A 212 -1.73 17.62 -2.85
CA ASP A 212 -1.96 19.04 -2.52
C ASP A 212 -3.24 19.23 -1.69
N GLN A 213 -4.28 18.42 -1.96
CA GLN A 213 -5.48 18.39 -1.12
C GLN A 213 -5.18 17.78 0.26
N ALA A 214 -4.33 16.75 0.33
CA ALA A 214 -3.87 16.20 1.60
C ALA A 214 -3.13 17.25 2.44
N LEU A 215 -2.22 18.01 1.83
CA LEU A 215 -1.50 19.09 2.51
C LEU A 215 -2.47 20.19 2.99
N ALA A 216 -3.45 20.57 2.17
CA ALA A 216 -4.47 21.53 2.56
C ALA A 216 -5.28 21.05 3.77
N LEU A 217 -5.71 19.78 3.78
CA LEU A 217 -6.41 19.18 4.91
C LEU A 217 -5.56 19.17 6.19
N VAL A 218 -4.28 18.78 6.09
CA VAL A 218 -3.33 18.81 7.23
C VAL A 218 -3.19 20.23 7.79
N ARG A 219 -3.10 21.24 6.91
CA ARG A 219 -3.04 22.65 7.33
C ARG A 219 -4.30 23.11 8.07
N THR A 220 -5.47 22.60 7.72
CA THR A 220 -6.72 22.88 8.46
C THR A 220 -6.73 22.16 9.81
N LEU A 221 -6.39 20.87 9.83
CA LEU A 221 -6.40 20.04 11.06
C LEU A 221 -5.44 20.56 12.12
N ARG A 222 -4.32 21.18 11.72
CA ARG A 222 -3.27 21.66 12.65
C ARG A 222 -3.77 22.70 13.67
N ALA A 223 -4.89 23.36 13.41
CA ALA A 223 -5.48 24.32 14.34
C ALA A 223 -5.80 23.69 15.70
N HIS A 224 -6.11 22.37 15.70
CA HIS A 224 -6.55 21.65 16.89
C HIS A 224 -5.86 20.30 17.10
N ILE A 225 -5.09 19.81 16.12
CA ILE A 225 -4.45 18.49 16.13
C ILE A 225 -2.95 18.65 15.83
N SER A 226 -2.08 18.13 16.70
CA SER A 226 -0.63 18.18 16.47
C SER A 226 -0.23 17.29 15.28
N LEU A 227 0.78 17.73 14.52
CA LEU A 227 1.32 16.97 13.39
C LEU A 227 1.86 15.58 13.82
N TYR A 228 2.29 15.42 15.07
CA TYR A 228 2.75 14.13 15.62
C TYR A 228 1.67 13.04 15.59
N GLN A 229 0.40 13.44 15.69
CA GLN A 229 -0.73 12.51 15.72
C GLN A 229 -1.20 12.10 14.33
N LEU A 230 -0.76 12.81 13.28
CA LEU A 230 -1.21 12.59 11.92
C LEU A 230 -0.34 11.57 11.17
N GLU A 231 -0.97 10.74 10.33
CA GLU A 231 -0.28 9.76 9.48
C GLU A 231 0.27 10.44 8.21
N LEU A 232 1.42 11.11 8.37
CA LEU A 232 2.00 12.02 7.37
C LEU A 232 3.05 11.39 6.45
N GLN A 233 3.46 10.14 6.68
CA GLN A 233 4.56 9.51 5.91
C GLN A 233 4.27 9.47 4.40
N ALA A 234 3.04 9.11 4.00
CA ALA A 234 2.66 9.08 2.59
C ALA A 234 2.72 10.48 1.95
N LEU A 235 2.38 11.52 2.71
CA LEU A 235 2.48 12.91 2.26
C LEU A 235 3.93 13.34 2.14
N ALA A 236 4.79 12.99 3.11
CA ALA A 236 6.22 13.27 3.07
C ALA A 236 6.89 12.73 1.80
N LEU A 237 6.52 11.51 1.38
CA LEU A 237 7.07 10.91 0.16
C LEU A 237 6.68 11.68 -1.12
N ARG A 238 5.49 12.30 -1.15
CA ARG A 238 4.90 12.96 -2.32
C ARG A 238 5.15 14.46 -2.38
N ARG A 239 5.22 15.13 -1.23
CA ARG A 239 5.44 16.56 -1.05
C ARG A 239 6.42 16.80 0.10
N PRO A 240 7.68 16.31 -0.04
CA PRO A 240 8.66 16.42 1.04
C PRO A 240 8.91 17.88 1.42
N GLU A 241 9.21 18.73 0.45
CA GLU A 241 9.52 20.15 0.68
C GLU A 241 8.40 20.89 1.41
N ALA A 242 7.17 20.85 0.88
CA ALA A 242 6.04 21.56 1.45
C ALA A 242 5.67 21.05 2.85
N LEU A 243 5.93 19.78 3.16
CA LEU A 243 5.76 19.23 4.49
C LEU A 243 6.88 19.68 5.44
N VAL A 244 8.14 19.72 4.99
CA VAL A 244 9.24 20.29 5.78
C VAL A 244 8.94 21.75 6.10
N ASP A 245 8.51 22.54 5.13
CA ASP A 245 8.15 23.96 5.35
C ASP A 245 7.08 24.09 6.44
N LEU A 246 6.04 23.24 6.38
CA LEU A 246 4.99 23.22 7.40
C LEU A 246 5.53 22.85 8.79
N ILE A 247 6.44 21.88 8.89
CA ILE A 247 7.05 21.47 10.16
C ILE A 247 7.93 22.58 10.73
N VAL A 248 8.69 23.26 9.87
CA VAL A 248 9.55 24.38 10.28
C VAL A 248 8.72 25.58 10.73
N GLU A 249 7.65 25.93 9.99
CA GLU A 249 6.72 27.01 10.34
C GLU A 249 6.05 26.77 11.70
N THR A 250 5.59 25.54 11.95
CA THR A 250 4.83 25.20 13.17
C THR A 250 5.72 24.94 14.37
N GLY A 251 6.95 24.47 14.16
CA GLY A 251 7.80 24.00 15.24
C GLY A 251 7.35 22.66 15.84
N ASP A 252 6.36 21.99 15.26
CA ASP A 252 5.79 20.74 15.77
C ASP A 252 6.77 19.55 15.69
N HIS A 253 6.57 18.58 16.58
CA HIS A 253 7.16 17.25 16.46
C HIS A 253 6.36 16.41 15.46
N VAL A 254 7.05 15.50 14.76
CA VAL A 254 6.41 14.61 13.77
C VAL A 254 6.92 13.18 13.88
N LYS A 255 6.07 12.23 13.53
CA LYS A 255 6.40 10.80 13.40
C LYS A 255 6.63 10.45 11.92
N ILE A 256 7.70 10.99 11.34
CA ILE A 256 8.04 10.80 9.92
C ILE A 256 9.52 10.44 9.82
N ASP A 257 9.83 9.46 8.97
CA ASP A 257 11.20 9.18 8.55
C ASP A 257 11.53 9.94 7.26
N PHE A 258 12.42 10.91 7.36
CA PHE A 258 12.94 11.70 6.23
C PHE A 258 14.22 11.13 5.62
N SER A 259 14.75 10.02 6.14
CA SER A 259 16.06 9.48 5.70
C SER A 259 16.07 9.14 4.21
N ALA A 260 14.98 8.57 3.70
CA ALA A 260 14.83 8.25 2.27
C ALA A 260 14.49 9.47 1.38
N LEU A 261 14.43 10.67 1.95
CA LEU A 261 14.05 11.92 1.27
C LEU A 261 15.16 12.97 1.30
N ALA A 262 16.25 12.71 2.01
CA ALA A 262 17.30 13.71 2.25
C ALA A 262 17.96 14.22 0.95
N ASP A 263 18.16 13.35 -0.04
CA ASP A 263 18.74 13.68 -1.34
C ASP A 263 17.82 14.58 -2.19
N ARG A 264 16.51 14.43 -2.03
CA ARG A 264 15.46 15.18 -2.76
C ARG A 264 15.19 16.57 -2.21
N LEU A 265 15.63 16.87 -0.99
CA LEU A 265 15.45 18.19 -0.36
C LEU A 265 16.54 19.15 -0.84
N ASP A 266 16.22 20.44 -0.87
CA ASP A 266 17.24 21.48 -1.02
C ASP A 266 18.10 21.61 0.26
N GLU A 267 19.14 22.44 0.17
CA GLU A 267 20.10 22.64 1.26
C GLU A 267 19.46 23.25 2.51
N ALA A 268 18.59 24.24 2.34
CA ALA A 268 17.97 24.96 3.45
C ALA A 268 17.06 24.03 4.27
N ARG A 269 16.24 23.22 3.60
CA ARG A 269 15.32 22.27 4.23
C ARG A 269 16.06 21.09 4.84
N LEU A 270 17.10 20.58 4.19
CA LEU A 270 17.95 19.55 4.76
C LEU A 270 18.60 20.03 6.06
N ARG A 271 19.18 21.24 6.08
CA ARG A 271 19.75 21.85 7.29
C ARG A 271 18.70 21.95 8.40
N ALA A 272 17.51 22.45 8.09
CA ALA A 272 16.43 22.59 9.08
C ALA A 272 16.03 21.25 9.70
N LEU A 273 15.97 20.17 8.92
CA LEU A 273 15.69 18.84 9.46
C LEU A 273 16.81 18.30 10.35
N ILE A 274 18.07 18.56 9.99
CA ILE A 274 19.24 18.14 10.78
C ILE A 274 19.26 18.87 12.13
N GLU A 275 19.08 20.19 12.14
CA GLU A 275 19.05 21.02 13.36
C GLU A 275 17.92 20.61 14.31
N ARG A 276 16.79 20.17 13.75
CA ARG A 276 15.65 19.67 14.53
C ARG A 276 15.78 18.20 14.97
N GLY A 277 16.84 17.50 14.56
CA GLY A 277 17.05 16.09 14.90
C GLY A 277 16.05 15.13 14.22
N LEU A 278 15.41 15.54 13.13
CA LEU A 278 14.43 14.72 12.38
C LEU A 278 15.09 13.73 11.40
N LEU A 279 16.42 13.73 11.34
CA LEU A 279 17.27 12.86 10.52
C LEU A 279 18.24 12.06 11.41
N ASN A 280 17.68 11.20 12.25
CA ASN A 280 18.41 10.48 13.32
C ASN A 280 19.29 9.31 12.84
N ARG A 281 19.23 8.92 11.56
CA ARG A 281 19.99 7.79 10.99
C ARG A 281 20.95 8.21 9.88
N PRO A 282 22.02 8.96 10.19
CA PRO A 282 22.96 9.47 9.18
C PRO A 282 23.56 8.37 8.30
N GLU A 283 23.71 7.14 8.81
CA GLU A 283 24.20 6.00 8.03
C GLU A 283 23.32 5.66 6.81
N VAL A 284 22.03 5.99 6.86
CA VAL A 284 21.07 5.70 5.79
C VAL A 284 21.08 6.79 4.71
N TRP A 285 21.10 8.06 5.12
CA TRP A 285 20.84 9.18 4.22
C TRP A 285 22.09 9.94 3.78
N LEU A 286 23.14 9.99 4.61
CA LEU A 286 24.38 10.70 4.29
C LEU A 286 25.05 10.18 3.00
N PRO A 287 25.09 8.85 2.72
CA PRO A 287 25.65 8.33 1.46
C PRO A 287 24.91 8.78 0.20
N GLN A 288 23.66 9.22 0.33
CA GLN A 288 22.82 9.63 -0.81
C GLN A 288 23.10 11.07 -1.25
N LEU A 289 23.71 11.88 -0.37
CA LEU A 289 24.05 13.27 -0.66
C LEU A 289 25.32 13.36 -1.51
N ASP A 290 25.51 14.47 -2.21
CA ASP A 290 26.80 14.81 -2.82
C ASP A 290 27.86 15.19 -1.76
N VAL A 291 29.12 15.32 -2.20
CA VAL A 291 30.27 15.52 -1.30
C VAL A 291 30.16 16.81 -0.47
N GLU A 292 29.70 17.91 -1.07
CA GLU A 292 29.62 19.20 -0.38
C GLU A 292 28.48 19.21 0.64
N ARG A 293 27.33 18.62 0.28
CA ARG A 293 26.21 18.45 1.21
C ARG A 293 26.57 17.53 2.38
N ARG A 294 27.34 16.46 2.16
CA ARG A 294 27.86 15.63 3.27
C ARG A 294 28.77 16.41 4.21
N ARG A 295 29.65 17.25 3.66
CA ARG A 295 30.55 18.12 4.43
C ARG A 295 29.74 19.08 5.31
N ALA A 296 28.76 19.77 4.73
CA ALA A 296 27.90 20.70 5.43
C ALA A 296 27.09 20.01 6.54
N ALA A 297 26.49 18.85 6.25
CA ALA A 297 25.74 18.06 7.23
C ALA A 297 26.62 17.61 8.42
N TYR A 298 27.84 17.13 8.14
CA TYR A 298 28.78 16.72 9.18
C TYR A 298 29.24 17.91 10.04
N ALA A 299 29.52 19.06 9.43
CA ALA A 299 29.89 20.27 10.16
C ALA A 299 28.77 20.76 11.10
N LEU A 300 27.52 20.55 10.70
CA LEU A 300 26.34 20.99 11.44
C LEU A 300 26.03 20.11 12.66
N ALA A 301 26.08 18.78 12.52
CA ALA A 301 25.58 17.85 13.54
C ALA A 301 26.51 16.66 13.85
N GLY A 302 27.69 16.57 13.24
CA GLY A 302 28.57 15.41 13.34
C GLY A 302 28.97 15.00 14.76
N LEU A 303 29.06 15.96 15.69
CA LEU A 303 29.31 15.68 17.11
C LEU A 303 28.15 14.94 17.77
N GLY A 304 26.91 15.28 17.41
CA GLY A 304 25.70 14.66 17.94
C GLY A 304 25.42 13.26 17.40
N TRP A 305 26.14 12.82 16.37
CA TRP A 305 26.03 11.47 15.81
C TRP A 305 26.93 10.45 16.51
N ARG A 306 27.75 10.90 17.47
CA ARG A 306 28.65 10.04 18.23
C ARG A 306 27.88 9.35 19.34
N ASP A 307 28.22 8.09 19.58
CA ASP A 307 27.71 7.34 20.73
C ASP A 307 28.35 7.79 22.05
N THR A 308 28.01 7.11 23.14
CA THR A 308 28.55 7.40 24.48
C THR A 308 30.06 7.18 24.59
N ASP A 309 30.64 6.34 23.73
CA ASP A 309 32.08 6.09 23.66
C ASP A 309 32.79 7.12 22.76
N GLY A 310 32.05 8.05 22.15
CA GLY A 310 32.54 9.07 21.24
C GLY A 310 32.81 8.54 19.83
N ALA A 311 32.33 7.34 19.49
CA ALA A 311 32.50 6.73 18.18
C ALA A 311 31.33 7.08 17.24
N LEU A 312 31.64 7.28 15.96
CA LEU A 312 30.68 7.38 14.87
C LEU A 312 30.46 5.99 14.27
N PRO A 313 29.24 5.64 13.84
CA PRO A 313 29.03 4.41 13.09
C PRO A 313 29.96 4.34 11.86
N LEU A 314 30.56 3.17 11.60
CA LEU A 314 31.51 2.99 10.49
C LEU A 314 30.92 3.46 9.14
N ALA A 315 29.65 3.16 8.89
CA ALA A 315 28.94 3.57 7.67
C ALA A 315 28.88 5.10 7.50
N VAL A 316 28.77 5.86 8.60
CA VAL A 316 28.85 7.34 8.58
C VAL A 316 30.26 7.76 8.17
N VAL A 317 31.30 7.21 8.80
CA VAL A 317 32.70 7.54 8.47
C VAL A 317 33.03 7.23 7.01
N GLN A 318 32.57 6.09 6.50
CA GLN A 318 32.75 5.70 5.10
C GLN A 318 32.07 6.66 4.12
N ALA A 319 30.95 7.26 4.51
CA ALA A 319 30.21 8.22 3.69
C ALA A 319 30.88 9.59 3.62
N LEU A 320 31.72 9.95 4.60
CA LEU A 320 32.33 11.29 4.69
C LEU A 320 33.24 11.61 3.49
N PRO A 321 33.36 12.90 3.13
CA PRO A 321 34.37 13.39 2.19
C PRO A 321 35.79 12.98 2.61
N HIS A 322 36.70 12.87 1.64
CA HIS A 322 38.06 12.33 1.81
C HIS A 322 38.75 12.80 3.11
N GLU A 323 38.95 14.11 3.26
CA GLU A 323 39.63 14.70 4.43
C GLU A 323 38.97 14.33 5.77
N LEU A 324 37.64 14.44 5.84
CA LEU A 324 36.87 14.15 7.05
C LEU A 324 36.88 12.66 7.38
N ARG A 325 36.78 11.81 6.36
CA ARG A 325 36.88 10.36 6.50
C ARG A 325 38.24 9.95 7.05
N LEU A 326 39.34 10.52 6.53
CA LEU A 326 40.69 10.24 7.03
C LEU A 326 40.85 10.68 8.49
N ALA A 327 40.42 11.90 8.80
CA ALA A 327 40.51 12.46 10.14
C ALA A 327 39.73 11.61 11.16
N GLU A 328 38.48 11.24 10.84
CA GLU A 328 37.69 10.39 11.71
C GLU A 328 38.28 8.98 11.79
N ALA A 329 38.72 8.35 10.70
CA ALA A 329 39.33 7.02 10.75
C ALA A 329 40.55 6.97 11.69
N ARG A 330 41.46 7.94 11.57
CA ARG A 330 42.62 8.07 12.47
C ARG A 330 42.17 8.26 13.93
N ARG A 331 41.16 9.10 14.18
CA ARG A 331 40.59 9.32 15.51
C ARG A 331 40.02 8.02 16.11
N HIS A 332 39.26 7.24 15.35
CA HIS A 332 38.65 6.01 15.84
C HIS A 332 39.68 4.92 16.16
N LEU A 333 40.74 4.80 15.35
CA LEU A 333 41.84 3.88 15.64
C LEU A 333 42.61 4.26 16.92
N ALA A 334 42.67 5.56 17.24
CA ALA A 334 43.30 6.08 18.45
C ALA A 334 42.34 6.17 19.66
N LEU A 335 41.05 5.88 19.48
CA LEU A 335 40.04 6.10 20.51
C LEU A 335 40.22 5.11 21.68
N PRO A 336 40.42 5.59 22.93
CA PRO A 336 40.69 4.71 24.07
C PRO A 336 39.62 3.64 24.28
N ALA A 337 38.34 3.99 24.11
CA ALA A 337 37.21 3.09 24.26
C ALA A 337 37.21 1.91 23.27
N LEU A 338 37.90 2.04 22.13
CA LEU A 338 37.97 1.00 21.11
C LEU A 338 39.27 0.18 21.16
N LEU A 339 40.29 0.60 21.91
CA LEU A 339 41.60 -0.07 21.95
C LEU A 339 41.50 -1.56 22.36
N THR A 340 40.61 -1.86 23.31
CA THR A 340 40.36 -3.23 23.81
C THR A 340 39.29 -3.97 23.02
N ARG A 341 38.78 -3.37 21.93
CA ARG A 341 37.66 -3.89 21.12
C ARG A 341 38.04 -4.02 19.63
N PRO A 342 38.98 -4.91 19.25
CA PRO A 342 39.41 -5.05 17.86
C PRO A 342 38.28 -5.23 16.81
N PRO A 343 37.20 -6.00 17.06
CA PRO A 343 36.10 -6.15 16.09
C PRO A 343 35.43 -4.83 15.73
N TRP A 344 35.42 -3.87 16.66
CA TRP A 344 34.83 -2.55 16.45
C TRP A 344 35.87 -1.55 15.93
N ARG A 345 37.13 -1.70 16.31
CA ARG A 345 38.23 -0.76 15.97
C ARG A 345 38.81 -0.97 14.57
N LEU A 346 39.17 -2.21 14.22
CA LEU A 346 39.92 -2.49 13.00
C LEU A 346 39.19 -2.10 11.71
N PRO A 347 37.85 -2.22 11.61
CA PRO A 347 37.13 -1.80 10.40
C PRO A 347 37.35 -0.34 9.99
N TYR A 348 37.68 0.57 10.93
CA TYR A 348 37.97 1.97 10.59
C TYR A 348 39.26 2.14 9.78
N ALA A 349 40.20 1.18 9.81
CA ALA A 349 41.40 1.22 8.97
C ALA A 349 41.07 1.16 7.46
N ALA A 350 39.92 0.61 7.08
CA ALA A 350 39.43 0.62 5.69
C ALA A 350 39.19 2.03 5.13
N CYS A 351 39.15 3.04 5.99
CA CYS A 351 38.94 4.44 5.62
C CYS A 351 40.24 5.22 5.47
N LEU A 352 41.41 4.63 5.76
CA LEU A 352 42.74 5.26 5.65
C LEU A 352 43.37 5.12 4.25
N PRO A 353 44.44 5.89 3.94
CA PRO A 353 45.33 5.57 2.83
C PRO A 353 45.91 4.15 2.99
N TRP A 354 46.23 3.51 1.88
CA TRP A 354 46.55 2.07 1.84
C TRP A 354 47.76 1.75 2.72
N ASP A 355 48.81 2.55 2.61
CA ASP A 355 50.05 2.33 3.36
C ASP A 355 49.83 2.51 4.88
N GLU A 356 48.99 3.48 5.28
CA GLU A 356 48.60 3.67 6.68
C GLU A 356 47.70 2.53 7.19
N ALA A 357 46.73 2.09 6.38
CA ALA A 357 45.84 0.98 6.70
C ALA A 357 46.65 -0.32 6.88
N GLN A 358 47.58 -0.60 5.96
CA GLN A 358 48.47 -1.75 6.03
C GLN A 358 49.32 -1.70 7.30
N ALA A 359 49.98 -0.57 7.59
CA ALA A 359 50.78 -0.42 8.80
C ALA A 359 49.96 -0.66 10.09
N ALA A 360 48.72 -0.17 10.13
CA ALA A 360 47.83 -0.34 11.27
C ALA A 360 47.31 -1.79 11.44
N LEU A 361 47.14 -2.52 10.33
CA LEU A 361 46.52 -3.85 10.31
C LEU A 361 47.54 -5.00 10.31
N GLU A 362 48.79 -4.77 9.92
CA GLU A 362 49.83 -5.80 9.82
C GLU A 362 49.98 -6.67 11.08
N PRO A 363 49.97 -6.12 12.32
CA PRO A 363 50.06 -6.94 13.53
C PRO A 363 48.88 -7.92 13.70
N PHE A 364 47.70 -7.56 13.19
CA PHE A 364 46.48 -8.35 13.27
C PHE A 364 46.39 -9.37 12.13
N ILE A 365 46.89 -9.01 10.95
CA ILE A 365 47.01 -9.94 9.80
C ILE A 365 48.00 -11.07 10.10
N ARG A 366 49.10 -10.79 10.81
CA ARG A 366 50.07 -11.80 11.23
C ARG A 366 49.71 -12.51 12.53
N ASN A 367 48.61 -12.15 13.17
CA ASN A 367 48.23 -12.71 14.46
C ASN A 367 47.89 -14.20 14.31
N PRO A 368 48.32 -15.10 15.22
CA PRO A 368 47.92 -16.51 15.18
C PRO A 368 46.40 -16.72 15.34
N ASP A 369 45.68 -15.78 15.95
CA ASP A 369 44.23 -15.81 16.11
C ASP A 369 43.48 -15.59 14.77
N PRO A 370 42.74 -16.59 14.26
CA PRO A 370 41.99 -16.46 13.02
C PRO A 370 40.87 -15.41 13.07
N GLU A 371 40.30 -15.11 14.23
CA GLU A 371 39.21 -14.12 14.35
C GLU A 371 39.75 -12.71 14.05
N LEU A 372 40.93 -12.38 14.58
CA LEU A 372 41.60 -11.11 14.31
C LEU A 372 42.02 -10.97 12.84
N ARG A 373 42.48 -12.07 12.20
CA ARG A 373 42.81 -12.07 10.77
C ARG A 373 41.55 -11.84 9.90
N THR A 374 40.45 -12.49 10.25
CA THR A 374 39.15 -12.35 9.57
C THR A 374 38.59 -10.92 9.65
N LEU A 375 38.98 -10.15 10.66
CA LEU A 375 38.63 -8.73 10.77
C LEU A 375 39.60 -7.83 9.99
N ALA A 376 40.90 -8.11 10.06
CA ALA A 376 41.93 -7.24 9.51
C ALA A 376 42.05 -7.34 7.99
N LEU A 377 41.93 -8.53 7.40
CA LEU A 377 42.04 -8.73 5.95
C LEU A 377 40.95 -7.98 5.18
N PRO A 378 39.64 -8.09 5.50
CA PRO A 378 38.60 -7.31 4.85
C PRO A 378 38.76 -5.81 5.03
N ALA A 379 39.26 -5.36 6.20
CA ALA A 379 39.52 -3.94 6.44
C ALA A 379 40.61 -3.40 5.50
N LEU A 380 41.71 -4.15 5.29
CA LEU A 380 42.77 -3.76 4.38
C LEU A 380 42.29 -3.76 2.92
N ILE A 381 41.57 -4.82 2.51
CA ILE A 381 40.95 -4.90 1.17
C ILE A 381 39.99 -3.70 0.96
N GLY A 382 39.21 -3.35 1.99
CA GLY A 382 38.31 -2.21 1.98
C GLY A 382 39.00 -0.87 1.72
N ALA A 383 40.25 -0.69 2.16
CA ALA A 383 41.02 0.53 1.92
C ALA A 383 41.31 0.78 0.42
N ALA A 384 41.41 -0.28 -0.39
CA ALA A 384 41.60 -0.15 -1.84
C ALA A 384 40.38 0.46 -2.54
N ARG A 385 39.19 0.43 -1.94
CA ARG A 385 37.96 1.05 -2.50
C ARG A 385 38.17 2.53 -2.85
N TYR A 386 39.00 3.23 -2.09
CA TYR A 386 39.27 4.66 -2.26
C TYR A 386 40.56 4.95 -3.02
N GLN A 387 41.29 3.92 -3.43
CA GLN A 387 42.61 4.02 -4.04
C GLN A 387 42.73 3.01 -5.20
N PRO A 388 42.20 3.34 -6.39
CA PRO A 388 42.18 2.44 -7.53
C PRO A 388 43.56 1.87 -7.91
N ALA A 389 44.64 2.65 -7.69
CA ALA A 389 46.02 2.22 -7.92
C ALA A 389 46.45 1.01 -7.08
N ARG A 390 45.77 0.72 -5.95
CA ARG A 390 46.08 -0.36 -5.01
C ARG A 390 45.21 -1.61 -5.21
N LEU A 391 44.35 -1.64 -6.23
CA LEU A 391 43.50 -2.79 -6.51
C LEU A 391 44.31 -4.06 -6.83
N ALA A 392 45.43 -3.92 -7.55
CA ALA A 392 46.31 -5.05 -7.83
C ALA A 392 46.93 -5.64 -6.54
N ASP A 393 47.35 -4.77 -5.62
CA ASP A 393 47.90 -5.16 -4.31
C ASP A 393 46.83 -5.90 -3.48
N ALA A 394 45.59 -5.40 -3.46
CA ALA A 394 44.46 -6.06 -2.80
C ALA A 394 44.13 -7.43 -3.39
N LEU A 395 44.15 -7.57 -4.72
CA LEU A 395 43.92 -8.85 -5.40
C LEU A 395 45.03 -9.86 -5.12
N ALA A 396 46.29 -9.42 -5.11
CA ALA A 396 47.43 -10.25 -4.74
C ALA A 396 47.29 -10.77 -3.31
N LEU A 397 46.87 -9.91 -2.37
CA LEU A 397 46.61 -10.29 -0.98
C LEU A 397 45.53 -11.36 -0.87
N VAL A 398 44.37 -11.17 -1.53
CA VAL A 398 43.28 -12.16 -1.55
C VAL A 398 43.76 -13.50 -2.13
N THR A 399 44.55 -13.46 -3.20
CA THR A 399 45.09 -14.67 -3.85
C THR A 399 46.06 -15.42 -2.93
N ALA A 400 46.97 -14.71 -2.28
CA ALA A 400 47.93 -15.28 -1.34
C ALA A 400 47.26 -15.88 -0.10
N ARG A 401 46.07 -15.39 0.26
CA ARG A 401 45.32 -15.76 1.46
C ARG A 401 44.02 -16.49 1.17
N ARG A 402 43.86 -17.09 -0.01
CA ARG A 402 42.60 -17.69 -0.50
C ARG A 402 41.95 -18.77 0.40
N ASN A 403 42.71 -19.31 1.36
CA ASN A 403 42.29 -20.38 2.26
C ASN A 403 42.00 -19.88 3.70
N GLU A 404 42.16 -18.58 3.93
CA GLU A 404 41.73 -17.85 5.14
C GLU A 404 40.44 -17.10 4.80
#